data_AF-A0AA95FFN4-F1
#
_entry.id   AF-A0AA95FFN4-F1
#
_cell.length_a   1.000
_cell.length_b   1.000
_cell.length_c   1.000
_cell.angle_alpha   90.00
_cell.angle_beta   90.00
_cell.angle_gamma   90.00
#
_symmetry.space_group_name_H-M   'P 1'
#
loop_
_entity.id
_entity.type
_entity.pdbx_description
1 polymer ?
#
loop_
_entity_poly.entity_id
_entity_poly.type
_entity_poly.pdbx_seq_one_letter_code
_entity_poly.pdbx_strand_id
1 'polypeptide(L)'
;MDHEKQRARYIAGTEGAPPLPPPGGYKGARRQQGPESWVPPLPVTDPSVAAEKQPANAIGWIALLAAILFALILIGALLAGGTDLLYGATMLALQLVIVAVIVAALISARGRRLGAVALVITILFNVATVGGMSALQTSASGNYDGVKTEQQKHEEAYPGIKGTASQNVLNQQSLEEVRAAADSLFADIRTRLSERFGYTWVPVGDEDLRPERNGYGGESMLFEYTSVGWATNEPIQDPARKAEVMRVIDEVVIEHGLWNLYSFNDPVNSSVDPSMIAKLYGSDDPRTQHTWEYYTENYPEPLRFYANIYDLSNDPTGDFLVAREAQNARTGEPLEGLQLAVIASAVLRESDRAEFEKKLQEYPGFE
;
A
#
# COMPACT_ATOMS: atom_id res chain seq x y z
N MET A 1 -19.90 1.42 2.17
CA MET A 1 -18.94 1.58 3.30
C MET A 1 -18.11 2.82 3.02
N ASP A 2 -17.65 3.53 4.04
CA ASP A 2 -16.93 4.80 3.88
C ASP A 2 -15.51 4.56 3.32
N HIS A 3 -15.30 4.90 2.05
CA HIS A 3 -14.08 4.62 1.29
C HIS A 3 -12.83 5.31 1.90
N GLU A 4 -13.01 6.41 2.64
CA GLU A 4 -11.94 7.04 3.42
C GLU A 4 -11.41 6.13 4.55
N LYS A 5 -12.28 5.31 5.15
CA LYS A 5 -11.87 4.37 6.23
C LYS A 5 -11.06 3.18 5.70
N GLN A 6 -11.26 2.77 4.45
CA GLN A 6 -10.43 1.74 3.84
C GLN A 6 -9.06 2.27 3.41
N ARG A 7 -8.96 3.53 2.94
CA ARG A 7 -7.66 4.20 2.73
C ARG A 7 -6.86 4.33 4.03
N ALA A 8 -7.53 4.57 5.16
CA ALA A 8 -6.89 4.62 6.47
C ALA A 8 -6.34 3.26 6.96
N ARG A 9 -6.80 2.11 6.44
CA ARG A 9 -6.30 0.78 6.84
C ARG A 9 -4.88 0.48 6.38
N TYR A 10 -4.39 1.16 5.35
CA TYR A 10 -3.03 0.99 4.84
C TYR A 10 -2.04 2.00 5.43
N ILE A 11 -2.51 2.93 6.27
CA ILE A 11 -1.67 3.71 7.19
C ILE A 11 -1.48 2.82 8.43
N ALA A 12 -0.23 2.53 8.77
CA ALA A 12 0.17 1.60 9.84
C ALA A 12 -0.59 1.81 11.17
N GLY A 13 -1.74 1.15 11.30
CA GLY A 13 -2.52 1.04 12.52
C GLY A 13 -1.93 -0.06 13.39
N THR A 14 -1.80 0.20 14.68
CA THR A 14 -1.25 -0.71 15.71
C THR A 14 -2.12 -1.95 16.00
N GLU A 15 -3.01 -2.33 15.08
CA GLU A 15 -3.97 -3.43 15.27
C GLU A 15 -3.35 -4.82 15.02
N GLY A 16 -2.08 -4.89 14.61
CA GLY A 16 -1.30 -6.13 14.51
C GLY A 16 -0.42 -6.44 15.73
N ALA A 17 -0.44 -5.62 16.78
CA ALA A 17 0.36 -5.89 17.98
C ALA A 17 -0.34 -6.95 18.85
N PRO A 18 0.36 -8.02 19.29
CA PRO A 18 -0.23 -9.02 20.18
C PRO A 18 -0.73 -8.36 21.47
N PRO A 19 -1.85 -8.82 22.05
CA PRO A 19 -2.43 -8.20 23.24
C PRO A 19 -1.42 -8.16 24.40
N LEU A 20 -1.46 -7.05 25.14
CA LEU A 20 -0.65 -6.88 26.34
C LEU A 20 -0.94 -8.02 27.34
N PRO A 21 0.08 -8.58 28.00
CA PRO A 21 -0.13 -9.67 28.95
C PRO A 21 -1.05 -9.20 30.09
N PRO A 22 -1.92 -10.08 30.61
CA PRO A 22 -2.75 -9.76 31.76
C PRO A 22 -1.89 -9.41 32.99
N PRO A 23 -2.43 -8.66 33.97
CA PRO A 23 -1.72 -8.36 35.22
C PRO A 23 -1.26 -9.66 35.90
N GLY A 24 0.06 -9.90 35.88
CA GLY A 24 0.67 -11.14 36.38
C GLY A 24 1.41 -12.01 35.35
N GLY A 25 1.32 -11.71 34.05
CA GLY A 25 2.03 -12.43 32.99
C GLY A 25 1.42 -13.78 32.61
N TYR A 26 1.92 -14.40 31.52
CA TYR A 26 1.43 -15.69 31.03
C TYR A 26 1.73 -16.83 32.01
N LYS A 27 0.73 -17.66 32.30
CA LYS A 27 0.89 -18.88 33.11
C LYS A 27 1.93 -19.81 32.45
N GLY A 28 3.06 -20.03 33.12
CA GLY A 28 4.11 -20.94 32.65
C GLY A 28 5.46 -20.29 32.33
N ALA A 29 5.58 -18.96 32.36
CA ALA A 29 6.86 -18.29 32.23
C ALA A 29 7.73 -18.53 33.49
N ARG A 30 8.63 -19.53 33.44
CA ARG A 30 9.66 -19.75 34.45
C ARG A 30 10.60 -18.54 34.47
N ARG A 31 10.48 -17.69 35.49
CA ARG A 31 11.54 -16.73 35.84
C ARG A 31 12.78 -17.53 36.24
N GLN A 32 13.89 -17.35 35.53
CA GLN A 32 15.20 -17.70 36.04
C GLN A 32 15.40 -16.95 37.37
N GLN A 33 15.37 -17.69 38.47
CA GLN A 33 15.78 -17.21 39.78
C GLN A 33 17.29 -16.98 39.73
N GLY A 34 17.71 -15.72 39.73
CA GLY A 34 19.08 -15.36 40.06
C GLY A 34 19.38 -15.74 41.51
N PRO A 35 20.64 -16.04 41.86
CA PRO A 35 21.02 -16.57 43.16
C PRO A 35 20.72 -15.60 44.30
N GLU A 36 20.23 -16.13 45.43
CA GLU A 36 20.15 -15.43 46.71
C GLU A 36 21.54 -14.96 47.13
N SER A 37 21.80 -13.65 47.01
CA SER A 37 22.98 -13.03 47.58
C SER A 37 22.61 -12.30 48.87
N TRP A 38 22.81 -13.03 49.98
CA TRP A 38 23.34 -12.56 51.27
C TRP A 38 23.46 -11.03 51.45
N VAL A 39 22.69 -10.47 52.38
CA VAL A 39 22.79 -9.08 52.84
C VAL A 39 23.81 -9.02 53.99
N PRO A 40 24.95 -8.33 53.86
CA PRO A 40 25.78 -8.01 55.03
C PRO A 40 25.13 -6.87 55.84
N PRO A 41 25.29 -6.84 57.17
CA PRO A 41 24.69 -5.80 58.00
C PRO A 41 25.24 -4.42 57.63
N LEU A 42 24.34 -3.44 57.53
CA LEU A 42 24.65 -2.04 57.27
C LEU A 42 25.49 -1.46 58.42
N PRO A 43 26.59 -0.74 58.15
CA PRO A 43 27.23 0.07 59.17
C PRO A 43 26.30 1.23 59.54
N VAL A 44 25.94 1.31 60.82
CA VAL A 44 25.30 2.47 61.43
C VAL A 44 26.24 3.66 61.23
N THR A 45 25.81 4.64 60.45
CA THR A 45 26.55 5.88 60.22
C THR A 45 25.87 6.99 61.03
N ASP A 46 26.65 7.56 61.95
CA ASP A 46 26.30 8.70 62.81
C ASP A 46 25.68 9.86 62.03
N PRO A 47 24.60 10.51 62.52
CA PRO A 47 23.95 11.63 61.82
C PRO A 47 24.71 12.97 61.98
N SER A 48 26.03 12.95 62.08
CA SER A 48 26.86 14.14 62.33
C SER A 48 28.04 14.31 61.37
N VAL A 49 27.78 14.24 60.06
CA VAL A 49 28.64 14.95 59.08
C VAL A 49 27.72 15.59 58.04
N ALA A 50 27.52 16.90 58.14
CA ALA A 50 27.00 17.69 57.03
C ALA A 50 27.91 17.46 55.82
N ALA A 51 27.43 16.72 54.82
CA ALA A 51 28.10 16.59 53.55
C ALA A 51 28.19 17.97 52.92
N GLU A 52 29.37 18.57 53.02
CA GLU A 52 29.76 19.77 52.32
C GLU A 52 29.33 19.63 50.84
N LYS A 53 28.43 20.49 50.35
CA LYS A 53 28.02 20.51 48.95
C LYS A 53 29.22 20.92 48.11
N GLN A 54 30.07 19.96 47.78
CA GLN A 54 31.24 20.20 46.94
C GLN A 54 30.78 20.57 45.52
N PRO A 55 31.40 21.59 44.90
CA PRO A 55 30.95 22.14 43.64
C PRO A 55 31.05 21.09 42.52
N ALA A 56 30.01 21.05 41.68
CA ALA A 56 29.92 20.12 40.56
C ALA A 56 31.10 20.27 39.59
N ASN A 57 31.61 19.14 39.08
CA ASN A 57 32.75 19.11 38.17
C ASN A 57 32.40 19.75 36.81
N ALA A 58 33.25 20.65 36.31
CA ALA A 58 33.09 21.36 35.04
C ALA A 58 32.79 20.42 33.86
N ILE A 59 33.40 19.23 33.83
CA ILE A 59 33.18 18.21 32.78
C ILE A 59 31.72 17.71 32.76
N GLY A 60 31.08 17.56 33.93
CA GLY A 60 29.69 17.14 34.00
C GLY A 60 28.72 18.20 33.47
N TRP A 61 29.01 19.48 33.73
CA TRP A 61 28.25 20.60 33.18
C TRP A 61 28.44 20.75 31.67
N ILE A 62 29.67 20.59 31.17
CA ILE A 62 29.96 20.60 29.73
C ILE A 62 29.18 19.48 29.03
N ALA A 63 29.19 18.26 29.57
CA ALA A 63 28.44 17.14 29.00
C ALA A 63 26.92 17.41 28.96
N LEU A 64 26.36 17.96 30.05
CA LEU A 64 24.94 18.29 30.11
C LEU A 64 24.56 19.39 29.12
N LEU A 65 25.30 20.49 29.09
CA LEU A 65 25.04 21.60 28.17
C LEU A 65 25.20 21.19 26.70
N ALA A 66 26.22 20.39 26.39
CA ALA A 66 26.42 19.85 25.05
C ALA A 66 25.27 18.93 24.62
N ALA A 67 24.79 18.05 25.50
CA ALA A 67 23.66 17.17 25.22
C ALA A 67 22.35 17.96 25.01
N ILE A 68 22.10 18.99 25.83
CA ILE A 68 20.91 19.86 25.67
C ILE A 68 21.00 20.63 24.35
N LEU A 69 22.14 21.25 24.05
CA LEU A 69 22.33 22.02 22.82
C LEU A 69 22.15 21.12 21.59
N PHE A 70 22.69 19.91 21.63
CA PHE A 70 22.52 18.94 20.56
C PHE A 70 21.07 18.49 20.38
N ALA A 71 20.36 18.20 21.46
CA ALA A 71 18.94 17.89 21.40
C ALA A 71 18.13 19.05 20.77
N LEU A 72 18.45 20.30 21.12
CA LEU A 72 17.83 21.48 20.50
C LEU A 72 18.14 21.62 19.01
N ILE A 73 19.38 21.34 18.60
CA ILE A 73 19.77 21.33 17.17
C ILE A 73 18.99 20.26 16.41
N LEU A 74 18.86 19.05 16.96
CA LEU A 74 18.10 17.97 16.33
C LEU A 74 16.61 18.31 16.22
N ILE A 75 16.00 18.86 17.27
CA ILE A 75 14.60 19.31 17.25
C ILE A 75 14.42 20.46 16.24
N GLY A 76 15.34 21.42 16.19
CA GLY A 76 15.30 22.51 15.22
C GLY A 76 15.41 22.02 13.78
N ALA A 77 16.30 21.07 13.51
CA ALA A 77 16.44 20.44 12.19
C ALA A 77 15.18 19.66 11.79
N LEU A 78 14.55 18.95 12.75
CA LEU A 78 13.27 18.27 12.55
C LEU A 78 12.16 19.26 12.21
N LEU A 79 12.02 20.36 12.96
CA LEU A 79 11.02 21.40 12.72
C LEU A 79 11.23 22.15 11.39
N ALA A 80 12.48 22.26 10.93
CA ALA A 80 12.83 22.86 9.64
C ALA A 80 12.71 21.89 8.45
N GLY A 81 12.36 20.61 8.68
CA GLY A 81 12.23 19.60 7.62
C GLY A 81 13.56 19.13 7.01
N GLY A 82 14.69 19.36 7.67
CA GLY A 82 16.02 19.05 7.14
C GLY A 82 16.49 17.62 7.42
N THR A 83 15.89 16.60 6.80
CA THR A 83 16.32 15.19 6.94
C THR A 83 17.78 14.95 6.56
N ASP A 84 18.26 15.62 5.51
CA ASP A 84 19.63 15.45 5.00
C ASP A 84 20.68 16.03 5.95
N LEU A 85 20.32 17.08 6.69
CA LEU A 85 21.18 17.60 7.76
C LEU A 85 21.35 16.56 8.86
N LEU A 86 20.28 15.84 9.23
CA LEU A 86 20.32 14.81 10.28
C LEU A 86 21.19 13.61 9.89
N TYR A 87 21.10 13.14 8.64
CA TYR A 87 21.89 11.99 8.15
C TYR A 87 23.27 12.35 7.59
N GLY A 88 23.60 13.65 7.51
CA GLY A 88 24.90 14.10 7.05
C GLY A 88 26.05 13.59 7.92
N ALA A 89 27.20 13.32 7.28
CA ALA A 89 28.42 12.88 7.96
C ALA A 89 28.83 13.81 9.13
N THR A 90 28.54 15.11 9.00
CA THR A 90 28.80 16.11 10.03
C THR A 90 27.95 15.92 11.30
N MET A 91 26.67 15.57 11.20
CA MET A 91 25.81 15.32 12.37
C MET A 91 26.17 14.01 13.07
N LEU A 92 26.50 12.98 12.31
CA LEU A 92 27.01 11.72 12.87
C LEU A 92 28.32 11.94 13.62
N ALA A 93 29.26 12.70 13.05
CA ALA A 93 30.50 13.07 13.71
C ALA A 93 30.25 13.87 15.00
N LEU A 94 29.33 14.84 14.97
CA LEU A 94 28.96 15.63 16.14
C LEU A 94 28.35 14.76 17.25
N GLN A 95 27.48 13.80 16.91
CA GLN A 95 26.91 12.85 17.87
C GLN A 95 28.00 12.02 18.55
N LEU A 96 28.98 11.52 17.79
CA LEU A 96 30.10 10.74 18.35
C LEU A 96 30.95 11.58 19.31
N VAL A 97 31.20 12.85 18.99
CA VAL A 97 31.92 13.77 19.90
C VAL A 97 31.16 13.96 21.21
N ILE A 98 29.84 14.14 21.16
CA ILE A 98 29.01 14.31 22.36
C ILE A 98 29.01 13.05 23.22
N VAL A 99 28.88 11.87 22.59
CA VAL A 99 28.98 10.58 23.28
C VAL A 99 30.33 10.45 23.98
N ALA A 100 31.44 10.82 23.32
CA ALA A 100 32.77 10.78 23.93
C ALA A 100 32.88 11.69 25.17
N VAL A 101 32.31 12.89 25.11
CA VAL A 101 32.28 13.85 26.26
C VAL A 101 31.43 13.29 27.41
N ILE A 102 30.29 12.65 27.11
CA ILE A 102 29.43 12.01 28.11
C ILE A 102 30.13 10.84 28.78
N VAL A 103 30.82 9.98 28.01
CA VAL A 103 31.62 8.87 28.55
C VAL A 103 32.72 9.40 29.47
N ALA A 104 33.43 10.46 29.08
CA ALA A 104 34.43 11.10 29.93
C ALA A 104 33.81 11.64 31.24
N ALA A 105 32.60 12.20 31.19
CA ALA A 105 31.88 12.66 32.38
C ALA A 105 31.43 11.51 33.30
N LEU A 106 31.07 10.35 32.73
CA LEU A 106 30.67 9.15 33.48
C LEU A 106 31.86 8.44 34.16
N ILE A 107 33.06 8.53 33.60
CA ILE A 107 34.27 7.99 34.23
C ILE A 107 34.71 8.88 35.40
N SER A 108 34.37 10.18 35.37
CA SER A 108 34.66 11.10 36.46
C SER A 108 33.77 10.85 37.68
N ALA A 109 34.37 10.49 38.82
CA ALA A 109 33.64 10.25 40.07
C ALA A 109 32.67 11.39 40.46
N ARG A 110 33.06 12.64 40.15
CA ARG A 110 32.30 13.88 40.42
C ARG A 110 31.36 14.30 39.28
N GLY A 111 31.55 13.79 38.07
CA GLY A 111 30.74 14.10 36.88
C GLY A 111 29.58 13.13 36.63
N ARG A 112 29.63 11.93 37.24
CA ARG A 112 28.71 10.81 36.98
C ARG A 112 27.23 11.16 36.96
N ARG A 113 26.72 11.96 37.91
CA ARG A 113 25.29 12.30 37.95
C ARG A 113 24.87 13.13 36.73
N LEU A 114 25.63 14.17 36.39
CA LEU A 114 25.33 15.01 35.23
C LEU A 114 25.58 14.25 33.92
N GLY A 115 26.62 13.43 33.86
CA GLY A 115 26.88 12.53 32.73
C GLY A 115 25.75 11.52 32.49
N ALA A 116 25.13 10.98 33.55
CA ALA A 116 24.00 10.08 33.43
C ALA A 116 22.76 10.80 32.88
N VAL A 117 22.48 12.03 33.32
CA VAL A 117 21.39 12.84 32.77
C VAL A 117 21.64 13.18 31.29
N ALA A 118 22.87 13.58 30.95
CA ALA A 118 23.26 13.87 29.57
C ALA A 118 23.14 12.64 28.66
N LEU A 119 23.48 11.45 29.17
CA LEU A 119 23.32 10.19 28.45
C LEU A 119 21.85 9.90 28.16
N VAL A 120 20.96 10.06 29.15
CA VAL A 120 19.51 9.87 28.94
C VAL A 120 18.99 10.81 27.85
N ILE A 121 19.34 12.09 27.91
CA ILE A 121 18.94 13.08 26.89
C ILE A 121 19.45 12.65 25.51
N THR A 122 20.71 12.24 25.40
CA THR A 122 21.32 11.86 24.11
C THR A 122 20.73 10.57 23.55
N ILE A 123 20.36 9.60 24.39
CA ILE A 123 19.69 8.38 23.94
C ILE A 123 18.29 8.70 23.39
N LEU A 124 17.53 9.58 24.07
CA LEU A 124 16.21 9.98 23.61
C LEU A 124 16.28 10.84 22.33
N PHE A 125 17.25 11.75 22.25
CA PHE A 125 17.46 12.67 21.13
C PHE A 125 18.78 12.36 20.43
N ASN A 126 18.77 11.33 19.57
CA ASN A 126 19.88 11.00 18.68
C ASN A 126 19.45 11.05 17.21
N VAL A 127 20.44 11.06 16.31
CA VAL A 127 20.23 11.12 14.86
C VAL A 127 19.33 10.00 14.35
N ALA A 128 19.43 8.78 14.88
CA ALA A 128 18.60 7.66 14.43
C ALA A 128 17.14 7.83 14.90
N THR A 129 16.90 8.23 16.14
CA THR A 129 15.53 8.44 16.66
C THR A 129 14.85 9.61 15.96
N VAL A 130 15.52 10.76 15.85
CA VAL A 130 14.96 11.96 15.21
C VAL A 130 14.85 11.77 13.70
N GLY A 131 15.85 11.16 13.06
CA GLY A 131 15.81 10.82 11.64
C GLY A 131 14.70 9.82 11.32
N GLY A 132 14.51 8.79 12.14
CA GLY A 132 13.42 7.82 11.97
C GLY A 132 12.03 8.45 12.06
N MET A 133 11.81 9.36 13.02
CA MET A 133 10.57 10.14 13.11
C MET A 133 10.37 11.05 11.88
N SER A 134 11.45 11.68 11.42
CA SER A 134 11.38 12.56 10.24
C SER A 134 11.06 11.76 8.97
N ALA A 135 11.67 10.60 8.76
CA ALA A 135 11.37 9.73 7.63
C ALA A 135 9.92 9.24 7.63
N LEU A 136 9.38 8.91 8.81
CA LEU A 136 7.96 8.56 8.96
C LEU A 136 7.04 9.75 8.65
N GLN A 137 7.41 10.96 9.06
CA GLN A 137 6.64 12.18 8.79
C GLN A 137 6.69 12.58 7.31
N THR A 138 7.84 12.48 6.65
CA THR A 138 7.99 12.73 5.21
C THR A 138 7.23 11.68 4.39
N SER A 139 7.32 10.41 4.78
CA SER A 139 6.56 9.32 4.16
C SER A 139 5.04 9.49 4.33
N ALA A 140 4.58 9.87 5.54
CA ALA A 140 3.17 10.05 5.82
C ALA A 140 2.57 11.32 5.20
N SER A 141 3.36 12.38 5.02
CA SER A 141 2.90 13.64 4.41
C SER A 141 3.10 13.71 2.89
N GLY A 142 3.88 12.79 2.30
CA GLY A 142 4.27 12.82 0.90
C GLY A 142 5.14 14.04 0.52
N ASN A 143 5.52 14.87 1.49
CA ASN A 143 6.05 16.20 1.22
C ASN A 143 7.58 16.21 1.17
N TYR A 144 8.13 16.10 -0.04
CA TYR A 144 9.55 16.24 -0.35
C TYR A 144 9.91 17.66 -0.85
N ASP A 145 9.05 18.64 -0.57
CA ASP A 145 9.11 20.02 -1.10
C ASP A 145 10.48 20.71 -0.94
N GLY A 146 11.25 20.35 0.08
CA GLY A 146 12.56 20.95 0.37
C GLY A 146 13.73 20.44 -0.49
N VAL A 147 13.54 19.38 -1.29
CA VAL A 147 14.66 18.66 -1.95
C VAL A 147 14.50 18.58 -3.48
N LYS A 148 13.32 18.89 -4.02
CA LYS A 148 13.06 18.79 -5.46
C LYS A 148 13.53 20.02 -6.21
N THR A 149 14.27 19.81 -7.30
CA THR A 149 14.59 20.89 -8.24
C THR A 149 13.32 21.39 -8.92
N GLU A 150 13.32 22.63 -9.43
CA GLU A 150 12.18 23.14 -10.20
C GLU A 150 11.88 22.28 -11.43
N GLN A 151 12.91 21.65 -12.02
CA GLN A 151 12.73 20.68 -13.09
C GLN A 151 11.96 19.44 -12.62
N GLN A 152 12.30 18.87 -11.46
CA GLN A 152 11.58 17.71 -10.92
C GLN A 152 10.13 18.06 -10.58
N LYS A 153 9.88 19.25 -10.00
CA LYS A 153 8.51 19.72 -9.74
C LYS A 153 7.71 19.89 -11.02
N HIS A 154 8.34 20.41 -12.08
CA HIS A 154 7.71 20.50 -13.39
C HIS A 154 7.40 19.10 -13.95
N GLU A 155 8.37 18.19 -13.99
CA GLU A 155 8.18 16.80 -14.45
C GLU A 155 7.06 16.08 -13.68
N GLU A 156 6.99 16.24 -12.36
CA GLU A 156 5.93 15.68 -11.52
C GLU A 156 4.55 16.26 -11.79
N ALA A 157 4.45 17.46 -12.34
CA ALA A 157 3.19 18.09 -12.72
C ALA A 157 2.76 17.77 -14.16
N TYR A 158 3.51 16.92 -14.88
CA TYR A 158 3.13 16.48 -16.23
C TYR A 158 1.74 15.82 -16.21
N PRO A 159 0.77 16.31 -17.02
CA PRO A 159 -0.61 15.84 -16.94
C PRO A 159 -0.82 14.45 -17.58
N GLY A 160 0.08 13.98 -18.44
CA GLY A 160 -0.02 12.68 -19.13
C GLY A 160 0.69 11.54 -18.39
N ILE A 161 0.90 10.43 -19.10
CA ILE A 161 1.68 9.28 -18.61
C ILE A 161 2.90 9.10 -19.50
N LYS A 162 4.09 9.02 -18.90
CA LYS A 162 5.35 8.74 -19.60
C LYS A 162 5.26 7.48 -20.47
N GLY A 163 5.78 7.58 -21.70
CA GLY A 163 5.69 6.58 -22.75
C GLY A 163 4.34 6.52 -23.48
N THR A 164 3.40 7.42 -23.17
CA THR A 164 2.07 7.48 -23.80
C THR A 164 1.91 8.79 -24.56
N ALA A 165 1.79 8.68 -25.89
CA ALA A 165 1.55 9.86 -26.72
C ALA A 165 0.25 10.55 -26.30
N SER A 166 0.35 11.83 -25.92
CA SER A 166 -0.78 12.63 -25.46
C SER A 166 -1.93 12.70 -26.48
N GLN A 167 -1.60 12.61 -27.77
CA GLN A 167 -2.61 12.57 -28.82
C GLN A 167 -3.44 11.29 -28.80
N ASN A 168 -2.87 10.16 -28.35
CA ASN A 168 -3.64 8.92 -28.19
C ASN A 168 -4.70 9.08 -27.10
N VAL A 169 -4.32 9.69 -25.97
CA VAL A 169 -5.23 10.01 -24.86
C VAL A 169 -6.35 10.97 -25.29
N LEU A 170 -6.03 11.94 -26.15
CA LEU A 170 -7.04 12.85 -26.69
C LEU A 170 -7.93 12.21 -27.77
N ASN A 171 -7.45 11.20 -28.47
CA ASN A 171 -8.21 10.57 -29.56
C ASN A 171 -9.05 9.38 -29.11
N GLN A 172 -8.70 8.73 -28.00
CA GLN A 172 -9.47 7.62 -27.44
C GLN A 172 -10.76 8.10 -26.78
N GLN A 173 -11.63 7.14 -26.46
CA GLN A 173 -12.82 7.35 -25.66
C GLN A 173 -12.52 8.06 -24.33
N SER A 174 -13.38 9.02 -24.00
CA SER A 174 -13.45 9.64 -22.67
C SER A 174 -13.93 8.64 -21.61
N LEU A 175 -13.70 8.97 -20.34
CA LEU A 175 -14.23 8.18 -19.22
C LEU A 175 -15.76 7.97 -19.33
N GLU A 176 -16.49 9.01 -19.71
CA GLU A 176 -17.94 8.97 -19.85
C GLU A 176 -18.40 8.03 -20.98
N GLU A 177 -17.68 8.03 -22.11
CA GLU A 177 -17.94 7.13 -23.23
C GLU A 177 -17.63 5.67 -22.88
N VAL A 178 -16.52 5.43 -22.16
CA VAL A 178 -16.15 4.10 -21.67
C VAL A 178 -17.21 3.55 -20.72
N ARG A 179 -17.72 4.37 -19.78
CA ARG A 179 -18.82 3.98 -18.88
C ARG A 179 -20.07 3.57 -19.66
N ALA A 180 -20.48 4.39 -20.63
CA ALA A 180 -21.65 4.10 -21.45
C ALA A 180 -21.48 2.81 -22.28
N ALA A 181 -20.28 2.59 -22.83
CA ALA A 181 -19.95 1.36 -23.56
C ALA A 181 -19.99 0.13 -22.64
N ALA A 182 -19.40 0.21 -21.45
CA ALA A 182 -19.44 -0.86 -20.46
C ALA A 182 -20.86 -1.21 -20.02
N ASP A 183 -21.70 -0.20 -19.74
CA ASP A 183 -23.09 -0.40 -19.35
C ASP A 183 -23.90 -1.09 -20.45
N SER A 184 -23.71 -0.68 -21.71
CA SER A 184 -24.37 -1.31 -22.86
C SER A 184 -23.92 -2.75 -23.04
N LEU A 185 -22.61 -3.01 -22.95
CA LEU A 185 -22.03 -4.36 -23.05
C LEU A 185 -22.61 -5.29 -21.98
N PHE A 186 -22.62 -4.85 -20.72
CA PHE A 186 -23.19 -5.65 -19.64
C PHE A 186 -24.69 -5.85 -19.79
N ALA A 187 -25.45 -4.86 -20.26
CA ALA A 187 -26.88 -5.02 -20.49
C ALA A 187 -27.18 -6.12 -21.50
N ASP A 188 -26.44 -6.18 -22.61
CA ASP A 188 -26.65 -7.16 -23.68
C ASP A 188 -26.22 -8.56 -23.24
N ILE A 189 -25.06 -8.69 -22.58
CA ILE A 189 -24.61 -9.98 -22.02
C ILE A 189 -25.65 -10.52 -21.06
N ARG A 190 -26.09 -9.70 -20.09
CA ARG A 190 -27.04 -10.12 -19.07
C ARG A 190 -28.37 -10.52 -19.69
N THR A 191 -28.88 -9.73 -20.65
CA THR A 191 -30.14 -10.04 -21.34
C THR A 191 -30.10 -11.39 -22.04
N ARG A 192 -29.08 -11.63 -22.88
CA ARG A 192 -28.97 -12.90 -23.63
C ARG A 192 -28.80 -14.11 -22.72
N LEU A 193 -27.96 -13.97 -21.69
CA LEU A 193 -27.72 -15.05 -20.74
C LEU A 193 -28.93 -15.32 -19.85
N SER A 194 -29.67 -14.28 -19.44
CA SER A 194 -30.94 -14.43 -18.71
C SER A 194 -32.01 -15.12 -19.57
N GLU A 195 -32.18 -14.71 -20.83
CA GLU A 195 -33.17 -15.31 -21.74
C GLU A 195 -32.86 -16.78 -22.07
N ARG A 196 -31.58 -17.09 -22.32
CA ARG A 196 -31.18 -18.43 -22.75
C ARG A 196 -31.06 -19.43 -21.61
N PHE A 197 -30.57 -18.98 -20.45
CA PHE A 197 -30.18 -19.86 -19.35
C PHE A 197 -30.96 -19.62 -18.05
N GLY A 198 -31.76 -18.55 -17.98
CA GLY A 198 -32.55 -18.22 -16.80
C GLY A 198 -31.74 -17.57 -15.68
N TYR A 199 -30.54 -17.05 -15.97
CA TYR A 199 -29.70 -16.42 -14.94
C TYR A 199 -30.29 -15.10 -14.43
N THR A 200 -30.11 -14.87 -13.14
CA THR A 200 -30.43 -13.61 -12.48
C THR A 200 -29.15 -12.95 -11.97
N TRP A 201 -29.17 -11.62 -11.81
CA TRP A 201 -27.95 -10.84 -11.65
C TRP A 201 -27.97 -9.97 -10.40
N VAL A 202 -26.79 -9.79 -9.81
CA VAL A 202 -26.53 -8.84 -8.72
C VAL A 202 -25.35 -7.94 -9.10
N PRO A 203 -25.42 -6.62 -8.86
CA PRO A 203 -24.25 -5.77 -8.99
C PRO A 203 -23.20 -6.14 -7.94
N VAL A 204 -21.92 -6.05 -8.31
CA VAL A 204 -20.79 -6.41 -7.48
C VAL A 204 -19.83 -5.24 -7.38
N GLY A 205 -19.49 -4.86 -6.14
CA GLY A 205 -18.61 -3.74 -5.87
C GLY A 205 -19.21 -2.39 -6.23
N ASP A 206 -18.38 -1.36 -6.11
CA ASP A 206 -18.67 0.00 -6.53
C ASP A 206 -17.79 0.34 -7.73
N GLU A 207 -18.16 1.37 -8.48
CA GLU A 207 -17.25 1.99 -9.43
C GLU A 207 -16.00 2.54 -8.70
N ASP A 208 -14.83 2.30 -9.28
CA ASP A 208 -13.57 2.86 -8.79
C ASP A 208 -12.88 3.70 -9.87
N LEU A 209 -12.36 4.85 -9.45
CA LEU A 209 -11.54 5.74 -10.26
C LEU A 209 -10.22 5.97 -9.53
N ARG A 210 -9.15 5.36 -10.03
CA ARG A 210 -7.82 5.51 -9.48
C ARG A 210 -7.01 6.48 -10.32
N PRO A 211 -6.53 7.61 -9.77
CA PRO A 211 -5.58 8.46 -10.47
C PRO A 211 -4.34 7.67 -10.89
N GLU A 212 -3.92 7.81 -12.14
CA GLU A 212 -2.71 7.15 -12.63
C GLU A 212 -1.47 8.00 -12.42
N ARG A 213 -0.33 7.34 -12.21
CA ARG A 213 0.96 8.02 -12.05
C ARG A 213 1.48 8.47 -13.41
N ASN A 214 2.08 9.65 -13.48
CA ASN A 214 2.62 10.18 -14.72
C ASN A 214 3.98 9.59 -15.14
N GLY A 215 4.58 8.73 -14.32
CA GLY A 215 5.89 8.13 -14.59
C GLY A 215 7.10 9.05 -14.32
N TYR A 216 6.86 10.27 -13.85
CA TYR A 216 7.86 11.26 -13.44
C TYR A 216 7.88 11.54 -11.93
N GLY A 217 7.09 10.79 -11.16
CA GLY A 217 7.00 10.90 -9.69
C GLY A 217 5.74 11.58 -9.19
N GLY A 218 4.86 12.06 -10.08
CA GLY A 218 3.58 12.68 -9.74
C GLY A 218 2.36 11.92 -10.27
N GLU A 219 1.21 12.56 -10.14
CA GLU A 219 -0.07 12.08 -10.67
C GLU A 219 -0.34 12.71 -12.04
N SER A 220 -0.86 11.89 -12.94
CA SER A 220 -1.43 12.35 -14.20
C SER A 220 -2.86 12.85 -13.97
N MET A 221 -3.44 13.50 -14.98
CA MET A 221 -4.87 13.80 -15.03
C MET A 221 -5.72 12.60 -15.49
N LEU A 222 -5.09 11.45 -15.75
CA LEU A 222 -5.74 10.26 -16.27
C LEU A 222 -6.11 9.30 -15.14
N PHE A 223 -7.11 8.48 -15.40
CA PHE A 223 -7.65 7.53 -14.44
C PHE A 223 -7.57 6.12 -15.00
N GLU A 224 -7.35 5.16 -14.09
CA GLU A 224 -7.80 3.80 -14.27
C GLU A 224 -9.24 3.73 -13.76
N TYR A 225 -10.15 3.41 -14.67
CA TYR A 225 -11.55 3.15 -14.41
C TYR A 225 -11.77 1.66 -14.19
N THR A 226 -12.46 1.32 -13.10
CA THR A 226 -13.03 -0.02 -12.89
C THR A 226 -14.53 0.12 -12.74
N SER A 227 -15.29 -0.62 -13.55
CA SER A 227 -16.75 -0.57 -13.54
C SER A 227 -17.34 -1.20 -12.27
N VAL A 228 -18.60 -0.88 -11.98
CA VAL A 228 -19.43 -1.79 -11.18
C VAL A 228 -19.47 -3.13 -11.92
N GLY A 229 -19.19 -4.22 -11.19
CA GLY A 229 -19.24 -5.56 -11.75
C GLY A 229 -20.66 -6.14 -11.74
N TRP A 230 -20.85 -7.26 -12.43
CA TRP A 230 -22.10 -8.02 -12.39
C TRP A 230 -21.82 -9.49 -12.17
N ALA A 231 -22.59 -10.13 -11.30
CA ALA A 231 -22.48 -11.56 -11.06
C ALA A 231 -23.82 -12.28 -11.17
N THR A 232 -23.79 -13.55 -11.58
CA THR A 232 -24.98 -14.42 -11.55
C THR A 232 -25.26 -14.88 -10.14
N ASN A 233 -26.54 -15.02 -9.77
CA ASN A 233 -26.92 -15.63 -8.49
C ASN A 233 -26.84 -17.15 -8.54
N GLU A 234 -26.92 -17.73 -9.74
CA GLU A 234 -26.90 -19.17 -9.96
C GLU A 234 -25.46 -19.67 -10.25
N PRO A 235 -25.12 -20.87 -9.75
CA PRO A 235 -23.85 -21.51 -10.08
C PRO A 235 -23.79 -21.99 -11.52
N ILE A 236 -22.58 -22.07 -12.07
CA ILE A 236 -22.31 -22.59 -13.41
C ILE A 236 -21.22 -23.65 -13.33
N GLN A 237 -21.59 -24.89 -13.03
CA GLN A 237 -20.65 -25.98 -12.72
C GLN A 237 -20.43 -26.93 -13.91
N ASP A 238 -21.47 -27.17 -14.72
CA ASP A 238 -21.38 -28.06 -15.88
C ASP A 238 -20.42 -27.51 -16.95
N PRO A 239 -19.36 -28.25 -17.34
CA PRO A 239 -18.37 -27.76 -18.31
C PRO A 239 -18.95 -27.41 -19.68
N ALA A 240 -19.98 -28.13 -20.14
CA ALA A 240 -20.62 -27.83 -21.42
C ALA A 240 -21.41 -26.51 -21.33
N ARG A 241 -22.11 -26.27 -20.20
CA ARG A 241 -22.77 -24.99 -19.93
C ARG A 241 -21.76 -23.84 -19.82
N LYS A 242 -20.63 -24.00 -19.14
CA LYS A 242 -19.57 -22.97 -19.06
C LYS A 242 -19.09 -22.54 -20.44
N ALA A 243 -18.79 -23.52 -21.31
CA ALA A 243 -18.38 -23.24 -22.68
C ALA A 243 -19.48 -22.55 -23.50
N GLU A 244 -20.74 -22.94 -23.32
CA GLU A 244 -21.88 -22.30 -24.01
C GLU A 244 -22.10 -20.87 -23.55
N VAL A 245 -21.96 -20.60 -22.25
CA VAL A 245 -22.02 -19.25 -21.66
C VAL A 245 -20.91 -18.37 -22.23
N MET A 246 -19.65 -18.84 -22.22
CA MET A 246 -18.52 -18.08 -22.77
C MET A 246 -18.68 -17.81 -24.26
N ARG A 247 -19.24 -18.74 -25.04
CA ARG A 247 -19.54 -18.51 -26.46
C ARG A 247 -20.59 -17.41 -26.66
N VAL A 248 -21.63 -17.34 -25.83
CA VAL A 248 -22.62 -16.25 -25.92
C VAL A 248 -22.00 -14.91 -25.55
N ILE A 249 -21.10 -14.88 -24.56
CA ILE A 249 -20.37 -13.66 -24.20
C ILE A 249 -19.45 -13.25 -25.36
N ASP A 250 -18.73 -14.19 -25.97
CA ASP A 250 -17.85 -13.96 -27.13
C ASP A 250 -18.61 -13.29 -28.30
N GLU A 251 -19.81 -13.79 -28.61
CA GLU A 251 -20.69 -13.18 -29.62
C GLU A 251 -21.03 -11.72 -29.28
N VAL A 252 -21.38 -11.42 -28.02
CA VAL A 252 -21.73 -10.05 -27.60
C VAL A 252 -20.52 -9.12 -27.62
N VAL A 253 -19.36 -9.54 -27.09
CA VAL A 253 -18.18 -8.66 -27.05
C VAL A 253 -17.70 -8.29 -28.46
N ILE A 254 -17.81 -9.21 -29.43
CA ILE A 254 -17.50 -8.93 -30.84
C ILE A 254 -18.47 -7.93 -31.44
N GLU A 255 -19.77 -8.04 -31.16
CA GLU A 255 -20.78 -7.07 -31.60
C GLU A 255 -20.53 -5.67 -31.03
N HIS A 256 -19.93 -5.59 -29.84
CA HIS A 256 -19.51 -4.35 -29.19
C HIS A 256 -18.12 -3.85 -29.65
N GLY A 257 -17.51 -4.52 -30.63
CA GLY A 257 -16.24 -4.09 -31.25
C GLY A 257 -14.99 -4.48 -30.47
N LEU A 258 -15.10 -5.38 -29.48
CA LEU A 258 -13.95 -6.01 -28.83
C LEU A 258 -13.46 -7.21 -29.66
N TRP A 259 -12.26 -7.69 -29.38
CA TRP A 259 -11.76 -8.94 -29.97
C TRP A 259 -12.43 -10.16 -29.34
N ASN A 260 -12.14 -11.35 -29.88
CA ASN A 260 -12.57 -12.60 -29.28
C ASN A 260 -12.06 -12.75 -27.85
N LEU A 261 -12.87 -13.40 -27.02
CA LEU A 261 -12.47 -13.81 -25.68
C LEU A 261 -11.27 -14.75 -25.74
N TYR A 262 -10.25 -14.38 -24.98
CA TYR A 262 -9.05 -15.16 -24.74
C TYR A 262 -9.12 -15.80 -23.35
N SER A 263 -8.87 -17.11 -23.28
CA SER A 263 -8.78 -17.84 -22.01
C SER A 263 -7.37 -17.71 -21.43
N PHE A 264 -7.26 -17.16 -20.22
CA PHE A 264 -5.98 -17.05 -19.51
C PHE A 264 -5.49 -18.39 -18.96
N ASN A 265 -6.41 -19.32 -18.69
CA ASN A 265 -6.13 -20.53 -17.94
C ASN A 265 -6.32 -21.83 -18.72
N ASP A 266 -6.56 -21.74 -20.03
CA ASP A 266 -6.43 -22.86 -20.95
C ASP A 266 -4.95 -23.06 -21.37
N PRO A 267 -4.29 -24.17 -21.01
CA PRO A 267 -2.88 -24.41 -21.35
C PRO A 267 -2.61 -24.52 -22.86
N VAL A 268 -3.64 -24.75 -23.68
CA VAL A 268 -3.49 -24.81 -25.15
C VAL A 268 -3.40 -23.41 -25.75
N ASN A 269 -4.14 -22.45 -25.17
CA ASN A 269 -4.26 -21.10 -25.68
C ASN A 269 -3.36 -20.10 -24.93
N SER A 270 -3.07 -20.39 -23.66
CA SER A 270 -2.29 -19.54 -22.77
C SER A 270 -0.79 -19.76 -22.92
N SER A 271 0.00 -18.68 -22.84
CA SER A 271 1.45 -18.76 -22.74
C SER A 271 1.94 -19.05 -21.32
N VAL A 272 1.03 -19.27 -20.36
CA VAL A 272 1.35 -19.55 -18.96
C VAL A 272 1.74 -21.02 -18.81
N ASP A 273 2.79 -21.27 -18.03
CA ASP A 273 3.25 -22.64 -17.74
C ASP A 273 2.13 -23.48 -17.08
N PRO A 274 1.86 -24.72 -17.55
CA PRO A 274 0.79 -25.56 -17.01
C PRO A 274 0.89 -25.81 -15.50
N SER A 275 2.10 -25.90 -14.94
CA SER A 275 2.26 -26.06 -13.49
C SER A 275 1.86 -24.80 -12.71
N MET A 276 2.03 -23.62 -13.32
CA MET A 276 1.53 -22.37 -12.75
C MET A 276 0.01 -22.29 -12.87
N ILE A 277 -0.57 -22.73 -13.99
CA ILE A 277 -2.02 -22.83 -14.16
C ILE A 277 -2.61 -23.75 -13.08
N ALA A 278 -2.08 -24.95 -12.89
CA ALA A 278 -2.53 -25.87 -11.86
C ALA A 278 -2.44 -25.28 -10.44
N LYS A 279 -1.38 -24.50 -10.17
CA LYS A 279 -1.22 -23.82 -8.88
C LYS A 279 -2.25 -22.71 -8.64
N LEU A 280 -2.60 -21.95 -9.68
CA LEU A 280 -3.51 -20.80 -9.58
C LEU A 280 -4.99 -21.19 -9.68
N TYR A 281 -5.29 -22.28 -10.39
CA TYR A 281 -6.65 -22.66 -10.77
C TYR A 281 -7.05 -24.07 -10.29
N GLY A 282 -6.19 -24.74 -9.53
CA GLY A 282 -6.38 -26.08 -8.96
C GLY A 282 -6.09 -27.23 -9.92
N SER A 283 -6.07 -26.97 -11.24
CA SER A 283 -5.79 -27.97 -12.28
C SER A 283 -5.26 -27.30 -13.55
N ASP A 284 -4.48 -28.03 -14.35
CA ASP A 284 -4.10 -27.63 -15.71
C ASP A 284 -5.11 -28.09 -16.77
N ASP A 285 -6.11 -28.92 -16.43
CA ASP A 285 -7.27 -29.18 -17.29
C ASP A 285 -8.38 -28.16 -16.99
N PRO A 286 -8.76 -27.30 -17.95
CA PRO A 286 -9.84 -26.32 -17.77
C PRO A 286 -11.15 -26.91 -17.24
N ARG A 287 -11.46 -28.17 -17.56
CA ARG A 287 -12.71 -28.81 -17.10
C ARG A 287 -12.76 -29.06 -15.59
N THR A 288 -11.59 -29.19 -14.96
CA THR A 288 -11.44 -29.47 -13.53
C THR A 288 -10.86 -28.28 -12.76
N GLN A 289 -10.77 -27.11 -13.38
CA GLN A 289 -10.40 -25.88 -12.70
C GLN A 289 -11.56 -25.29 -11.90
N HIS A 290 -11.23 -24.68 -10.76
CA HIS A 290 -12.21 -23.94 -9.94
C HIS A 290 -12.54 -22.56 -10.51
N THR A 291 -11.77 -22.06 -11.47
CA THR A 291 -12.00 -20.78 -12.14
C THR A 291 -11.87 -20.96 -13.64
N TRP A 292 -12.70 -20.29 -14.41
CA TRP A 292 -12.53 -20.05 -15.85
C TRP A 292 -12.32 -18.55 -16.00
N GLU A 293 -11.17 -18.13 -16.49
CA GLU A 293 -10.79 -16.72 -16.55
C GLU A 293 -10.59 -16.29 -18.00
N TYR A 294 -11.45 -15.38 -18.47
CA TYR A 294 -11.46 -14.88 -19.84
C TYR A 294 -11.29 -13.38 -19.89
N TYR A 295 -10.67 -12.93 -20.98
CA TYR A 295 -10.31 -11.55 -21.22
C TYR A 295 -10.49 -11.17 -22.67
N THR A 296 -10.84 -9.92 -22.92
CA THR A 296 -10.69 -9.29 -24.24
C THR A 296 -10.50 -7.78 -24.08
N GLU A 297 -10.15 -7.12 -25.18
CA GLU A 297 -9.92 -5.69 -25.27
C GLU A 297 -10.37 -5.16 -26.64
N ASN A 298 -10.40 -3.83 -26.79
CA ASN A 298 -10.71 -3.14 -28.04
C ASN A 298 -9.60 -2.17 -28.50
N TYR A 299 -8.34 -2.50 -28.24
CA TYR A 299 -7.20 -1.66 -28.63
C TYR A 299 -7.32 -1.18 -30.09
N PRO A 300 -7.13 0.13 -30.38
CA PRO A 300 -6.50 1.15 -29.54
C PRO A 300 -7.41 1.81 -28.49
N GLU A 301 -8.70 1.48 -28.42
CA GLU A 301 -9.57 1.97 -27.36
C GLU A 301 -9.20 1.33 -26.00
N PRO A 302 -9.54 1.96 -24.87
CA PRO A 302 -8.95 1.61 -23.58
C PRO A 302 -9.69 0.49 -22.84
N LEU A 303 -10.79 -0.05 -23.40
CA LEU A 303 -11.70 -0.93 -22.69
C LEU A 303 -11.14 -2.36 -22.67
N ARG A 304 -10.96 -2.89 -21.46
CA ARG A 304 -10.63 -4.28 -21.19
C ARG A 304 -11.78 -4.94 -20.44
N PHE A 305 -12.25 -6.07 -20.94
CA PHE A 305 -13.37 -6.80 -20.39
C PHE A 305 -12.91 -8.14 -19.82
N TYR A 306 -13.41 -8.47 -18.64
CA TYR A 306 -13.14 -9.73 -17.94
C TYR A 306 -14.44 -10.49 -17.70
N ALA A 307 -14.43 -11.78 -17.98
CA ALA A 307 -15.51 -12.70 -17.68
C ALA A 307 -14.95 -13.93 -16.96
N ASN A 308 -15.33 -14.10 -15.70
CA ASN A 308 -14.81 -15.15 -14.83
C ASN A 308 -15.94 -16.05 -14.34
N ILE A 309 -15.83 -17.37 -14.50
CA ILE A 309 -16.73 -18.31 -13.82
C ILE A 309 -15.99 -18.94 -12.65
N TYR A 310 -16.54 -18.81 -11.45
CA TYR A 310 -16.07 -19.49 -10.26
C TYR A 310 -16.94 -20.70 -9.96
N ASP A 311 -16.31 -21.85 -9.73
CA ASP A 311 -16.94 -23.15 -9.53
C ASP A 311 -16.33 -23.85 -8.31
N LEU A 312 -17.10 -23.88 -7.22
CA LEU A 312 -16.69 -24.50 -5.97
C LEU A 312 -16.75 -26.04 -6.02
N SER A 313 -17.40 -26.63 -7.02
CA SER A 313 -17.42 -28.10 -7.17
C SER A 313 -16.04 -28.68 -7.55
N ASN A 314 -15.14 -27.83 -8.04
CA ASN A 314 -13.75 -28.16 -8.37
C ASN A 314 -12.74 -27.70 -7.29
N ASP A 315 -13.18 -27.50 -6.05
CA ASP A 315 -12.33 -27.13 -4.90
C ASP A 315 -12.23 -28.27 -3.87
N PRO A 316 -11.40 -29.30 -4.12
CA PRO A 316 -11.31 -30.45 -3.21
C PRO A 316 -10.63 -30.13 -1.88
N THR A 317 -9.85 -29.04 -1.78
CA THR A 317 -9.14 -28.67 -0.55
C THR A 317 -9.94 -27.69 0.32
N GLY A 318 -10.90 -26.97 -0.26
CA GLY A 318 -11.65 -25.91 0.42
C GLY A 318 -10.91 -24.58 0.49
N ASP A 319 -9.68 -24.50 -0.05
CA ASP A 319 -8.88 -23.28 0.01
C ASP A 319 -9.48 -22.18 -0.87
N PHE A 320 -10.08 -22.57 -2.00
CA PHE A 320 -10.73 -21.62 -2.90
C PHE A 320 -12.03 -21.09 -2.30
N LEU A 321 -12.82 -21.92 -1.63
CA LEU A 321 -14.01 -21.51 -0.88
C LEU A 321 -13.66 -20.41 0.13
N VAL A 322 -12.59 -20.57 0.91
CA VAL A 322 -12.14 -19.55 1.88
C VAL A 322 -11.82 -18.22 1.18
N ALA A 323 -11.17 -18.27 0.01
CA ALA A 323 -10.89 -17.08 -0.78
C ALA A 323 -12.18 -16.42 -1.31
N ARG A 324 -13.16 -17.21 -1.75
CA ARG A 324 -14.47 -16.73 -2.22
C ARG A 324 -15.29 -16.11 -1.09
N GLU A 325 -15.28 -16.69 0.11
CA GLU A 325 -15.95 -16.13 1.30
C GLU A 325 -15.34 -14.79 1.70
N ALA A 326 -14.02 -14.67 1.69
CA ALA A 326 -13.32 -13.42 1.97
C ALA A 326 -13.68 -12.33 0.94
N GLN A 327 -13.83 -12.71 -0.33
CA GLN A 327 -14.22 -11.79 -1.39
C GLN A 327 -15.70 -11.38 -1.28
N ASN A 328 -16.62 -12.34 -1.05
CA ASN A 328 -18.03 -12.05 -0.78
C ASN A 328 -18.20 -11.08 0.39
N ALA A 329 -17.45 -11.25 1.48
CA ALA A 329 -17.48 -10.35 2.63
C ALA A 329 -17.03 -8.91 2.29
N ARG A 330 -16.20 -8.73 1.24
CA ARG A 330 -15.74 -7.41 0.77
C ARG A 330 -16.70 -6.75 -0.20
N THR A 331 -17.17 -7.47 -1.20
CA THR A 331 -17.87 -6.90 -2.38
C THR A 331 -19.34 -7.30 -2.47
N GLY A 332 -19.80 -8.23 -1.62
CA GLY A 332 -21.16 -8.79 -1.66
C GLY A 332 -21.39 -9.79 -2.79
N GLU A 333 -20.35 -10.14 -3.57
CA GLU A 333 -20.51 -11.01 -4.74
C GLU A 333 -20.82 -12.46 -4.38
N PRO A 334 -21.67 -13.16 -5.15
CA PRO A 334 -21.92 -14.59 -4.97
C PRO A 334 -20.62 -15.41 -4.94
N LEU A 335 -20.62 -16.49 -4.14
CA LEU A 335 -19.43 -17.32 -3.94
C LEU A 335 -19.02 -18.07 -5.22
N GLU A 336 -19.99 -18.43 -6.05
CA GLU A 336 -19.83 -19.13 -7.32
C GLU A 336 -20.74 -18.52 -8.39
N GLY A 337 -20.49 -18.84 -9.66
CA GLY A 337 -21.20 -18.28 -10.81
C GLY A 337 -20.30 -17.45 -11.72
N LEU A 338 -20.91 -16.77 -12.70
CA LEU A 338 -20.22 -15.87 -13.62
C LEU A 338 -20.07 -14.49 -12.99
N GLN A 339 -18.94 -13.84 -13.24
CA GLN A 339 -18.63 -12.47 -12.87
C GLN A 339 -18.09 -11.70 -14.06
N LEU A 340 -18.55 -10.47 -14.22
CA LEU A 340 -18.21 -9.57 -15.31
C LEU A 340 -17.64 -8.28 -14.74
N ALA A 341 -16.57 -7.78 -15.34
CA ALA A 341 -15.97 -6.50 -15.01
C ALA A 341 -15.34 -5.84 -16.23
N VAL A 342 -15.30 -4.51 -16.24
CA VAL A 342 -14.57 -3.71 -17.22
C VAL A 342 -13.53 -2.87 -16.50
N ILE A 343 -12.33 -2.81 -17.07
CA ILE A 343 -11.24 -1.94 -16.65
C ILE A 343 -10.78 -1.12 -17.86
N ALA A 344 -10.60 0.19 -17.69
CA ALA A 344 -9.98 1.03 -18.70
C ALA A 344 -8.86 1.88 -18.09
N SER A 345 -7.69 1.87 -18.73
CA SER A 345 -6.54 2.70 -18.29
C SER A 345 -6.42 3.94 -19.16
N ALA A 346 -5.68 4.93 -18.65
CA ALA A 346 -5.34 6.17 -19.31
C ALA A 346 -6.57 6.97 -19.79
N VAL A 347 -7.73 6.83 -19.13
CA VAL A 347 -8.95 7.53 -19.54
C VAL A 347 -8.98 8.94 -18.95
N LEU A 348 -9.32 9.91 -19.80
CA LEU A 348 -9.51 11.30 -19.44
C LEU A 348 -11.00 11.60 -19.31
N ARG A 349 -11.39 12.38 -18.29
CA ARG A 349 -12.76 12.89 -18.23
C ARG A 349 -12.97 13.92 -19.32
N GLU A 350 -14.14 13.90 -19.94
CA GLU A 350 -14.44 14.88 -20.98
C GLU A 350 -14.43 16.32 -20.44
N SER A 351 -14.81 16.51 -19.16
CA SER A 351 -14.71 17.81 -18.48
C SER A 351 -13.29 18.35 -18.34
N ASP A 352 -12.30 17.45 -18.31
CA ASP A 352 -10.91 17.77 -17.99
C ASP A 352 -10.07 17.92 -19.27
N ARG A 353 -10.64 17.62 -20.44
CA ARG A 353 -9.99 17.64 -21.76
C ARG A 353 -9.32 18.98 -22.08
N ALA A 354 -10.04 20.09 -21.94
CA ALA A 354 -9.50 21.41 -22.26
C ALA A 354 -8.37 21.82 -21.31
N GLU A 355 -8.44 21.43 -20.04
CA GLU A 355 -7.36 21.67 -19.08
C GLU A 355 -6.13 20.81 -19.39
N PHE A 356 -6.34 19.54 -19.76
CA PHE A 356 -5.28 18.63 -20.18
C PHE A 356 -4.52 19.19 -21.39
N GLU A 357 -5.21 19.57 -22.46
CA GLU A 357 -4.61 20.19 -23.66
C GLU A 357 -3.83 21.46 -23.32
N LYS A 358 -4.39 22.30 -22.44
CA LYS A 358 -3.73 23.53 -22.01
C LYS A 358 -2.44 23.23 -21.25
N LYS A 359 -2.46 22.31 -20.29
CA LYS A 359 -1.26 21.94 -19.52
C LYS A 359 -0.18 21.35 -20.41
N LEU A 360 -0.54 20.52 -21.40
CA LEU A 360 0.42 19.94 -22.34
C LEU A 360 1.26 20.96 -23.12
N GLN A 361 0.75 22.19 -23.31
CA GLN A 361 1.53 23.26 -23.95
C GLN A 361 2.79 23.63 -23.16
N GLU A 362 2.82 23.36 -21.85
CA GLU A 362 3.97 23.59 -20.98
C GLU A 362 5.02 22.47 -21.05
N TYR A 363 4.72 21.34 -21.72
CA TYR A 363 5.55 20.12 -21.73
C TYR A 363 5.98 19.69 -23.14
N PRO A 364 6.67 20.53 -23.93
CA PRO A 364 7.14 20.13 -25.25
C PRO A 364 8.16 18.99 -25.17
N GLY A 365 7.91 17.90 -25.89
CA GLY A 365 8.82 16.73 -25.97
C GLY A 365 8.65 15.71 -24.84
N PHE A 366 7.64 15.86 -23.98
CA PHE A 366 7.24 14.80 -23.06
C PHE A 366 6.32 13.82 -23.79
N GLU A 367 6.63 12.52 -23.65
CA GLU A 367 5.81 11.40 -24.10
C GLU A 367 5.77 10.35 -23.02
#